data_AF-A0A3S1YPE2-F1
#
_entry.id   AF-A0A3S1YPE2-F1
#
_cell.length_a   1.000
_cell.length_b   1.000
_cell.length_c   1.000
_cell.angle_alpha   90.00
_cell.angle_beta   90.00
_cell.angle_gamma   90.00
#
_symmetry.space_group_name_H-M   'P 1'
#
loop_
_entity.id
_entity.type
_entity.pdbx_description
1 polymer ?
#
loop_
_entity_poly.entity_id
_entity_poly.type
_entity_poly.pdbx_seq_one_letter_code
_entity_poly.pdbx_strand_id
1 'polypeptide(L)' 'MNRSEPIVRRKLSDEVFLRLKRLITSGELMPGDDMPSERELMERFGVGRPAIREAMQALSNMGLVAISHG' A
#
# COMPACT_ATOMS: atom_id res chain seq x y z
N MET A 1 -7.46 22.23 -32.20
CA MET A 1 -6.73 22.64 -30.98
C MET A 1 -6.60 21.42 -30.09
N ASN A 2 -5.61 20.57 -30.33
CA ASN A 2 -5.39 19.36 -29.52
C ASN A 2 -4.59 19.76 -28.29
N ARG A 3 -5.28 19.92 -27.15
CA ARG A 3 -4.60 19.95 -25.85
C ARG A 3 -4.19 18.51 -25.54
N SER A 4 -2.91 18.22 -25.63
CA SER A 4 -2.35 16.95 -25.17
C SER A 4 -2.55 16.86 -23.66
N GLU A 5 -3.40 15.94 -23.21
CA GLU A 5 -3.55 15.65 -21.77
C GLU A 5 -2.24 15.09 -21.20
N PRO A 6 -1.90 15.43 -19.95
CA PRO A 6 -0.67 14.95 -19.32
C PRO A 6 -0.71 13.43 -19.05
N ILE A 7 0.42 12.75 -19.28
CA ILE A 7 0.57 11.33 -19.00
C ILE A 7 0.64 11.13 -17.48
N VAL A 8 -0.39 10.49 -16.91
CA VAL A 8 -0.40 10.08 -15.51
C VAL A 8 0.32 8.74 -15.37
N ARG A 9 1.55 8.76 -14.86
CA ARG A 9 2.26 7.53 -14.47
C ARG A 9 1.67 7.02 -13.15
N ARG A 10 1.14 5.78 -13.17
CA ARG A 10 0.76 5.09 -11.93
C ARG A 10 2.03 4.64 -11.21
N LYS A 11 2.11 4.92 -9.90
CA LYS A 11 3.23 4.45 -9.08
C LYS A 11 2.96 3.01 -8.66
N LEU A 12 4.03 2.24 -8.50
CA LEU A 12 3.95 0.89 -7.96
C LEU A 12 3.38 0.89 -6.52
N SER A 13 3.71 1.93 -5.74
CA SER A 13 3.16 2.15 -4.41
C SER A 13 1.63 2.33 -4.39
N ASP A 14 1.05 2.96 -5.43
CA ASP A 14 -0.40 3.11 -5.54
C ASP A 14 -1.10 1.75 -5.69
N GLU A 15 -0.52 0.85 -6.51
CA GLU A 15 -1.04 -0.51 -6.70
C GLU A 15 -0.91 -1.35 -5.41
N VAL A 16 0.23 -1.24 -4.72
CA VAL A 16 0.43 -1.89 -3.41
C VAL A 16 -0.59 -1.38 -2.39
N PHE A 17 -0.81 -0.07 -2.32
CA PHE A 17 -1.80 0.54 -1.45
C PHE A 17 -3.21 -0.03 -1.72
N LEU A 18 -3.63 -0.11 -2.97
CA LEU A 18 -4.94 -0.64 -3.33
C LEU A 18 -5.12 -2.10 -2.91
N ARG A 19 -4.06 -2.92 -3.05
CA ARG A 19 -4.09 -4.33 -2.63
C ARG A 19 -4.16 -4.46 -1.11
N LEU A 20 -3.33 -3.73 -0.38
CA LEU A 20 -3.34 -3.75 1.09
C LEU A 20 -4.68 -3.23 1.65
N LYS A 21 -5.21 -2.13 1.10
CA LYS A 21 -6.55 -1.64 1.46
C LYS A 21 -7.62 -2.68 1.22
N ARG A 22 -7.50 -3.48 0.15
CA ARG A 22 -8.44 -4.57 -0.12
C ARG A 22 -8.39 -5.64 0.98
N LEU A 23 -7.20 -6.05 1.45
CA LEU A 23 -7.07 -7.02 2.55
C LEU A 23 -7.85 -6.58 3.80
N ILE A 24 -7.74 -5.30 4.15
CA ILE A 24 -8.45 -4.72 5.29
C ILE A 24 -9.96 -4.65 5.04
N THR A 25 -10.36 -4.10 3.88
CA THR A 25 -11.79 -3.87 3.57
C THR A 25 -12.57 -5.14 3.22
N SER A 26 -11.90 -6.21 2.80
CA SER A 26 -12.51 -7.52 2.60
C SER A 26 -12.62 -8.34 3.88
N GLY A 27 -12.00 -7.89 4.99
CA GLY A 27 -11.92 -8.65 6.24
C GLY A 27 -10.93 -9.82 6.21
N GLU A 28 -9.99 -9.84 5.26
CA GLU A 28 -8.84 -10.78 5.33
C GLU A 28 -7.91 -10.39 6.49
N LEU A 29 -7.88 -9.09 6.82
CA LEU A 29 -7.27 -8.55 8.04
C LEU A 29 -8.36 -7.85 8.84
N MET A 30 -8.55 -8.26 10.09
CA MET A 30 -9.49 -7.65 11.02
C MET A 30 -8.81 -6.53 11.83
N PRO A 31 -9.58 -5.55 12.35
CA PRO A 31 -9.03 -4.54 13.25
C PRO A 31 -8.32 -5.18 14.45
N GLY A 32 -7.05 -4.84 14.64
CA GLY A 32 -6.20 -5.40 15.70
C GLY A 32 -5.28 -6.52 15.24
N ASP A 33 -5.48 -7.07 14.04
CA ASP A 33 -4.52 -8.01 13.45
C ASP A 33 -3.23 -7.30 13.07
N ASP A 34 -2.11 -8.00 13.22
CA ASP A 34 -0.83 -7.54 12.73
C ASP A 34 -0.79 -7.57 11.20
N MET A 35 -0.26 -6.49 10.61
CA MET A 35 0.04 -6.48 9.18
C MET A 35 1.22 -7.41 8.88
N PRO A 36 1.24 -8.08 7.71
CA PRO A 36 2.44 -8.79 7.26
C PRO A 36 3.64 -7.85 7.25
N SER A 37 4.82 -8.38 7.58
CA SER A 37 6.05 -7.60 7.63
C SER A 37 6.41 -7.00 6.26
N GLU A 38 7.23 -5.94 6.24
CA GLU A 38 7.73 -5.33 4.99
C GLU A 38 8.34 -6.41 4.06
N ARG A 39 9.08 -7.36 4.63
CA ARG A 39 9.74 -8.43 3.87
C ARG A 39 8.72 -9.38 3.24
N GLU A 40 7.72 -9.81 3.99
CA GLU A 40 6.66 -10.68 3.46
C GLU A 40 5.85 -9.97 2.37
N LEU A 41 5.56 -8.68 2.53
CA LEU A 41 4.85 -7.92 1.50
C LEU A 41 5.69 -7.73 0.24
N MET A 42 7.01 -7.51 0.37
CA MET A 42 7.94 -7.46 -0.76
C MET A 42 7.94 -8.78 -1.54
N GLU A 43 8.04 -9.92 -0.83
CA GLU A 43 7.99 -11.25 -1.42
C GLU A 43 6.63 -11.55 -2.07
N ARG A 44 5.52 -11.24 -1.38
CA ARG A 44 4.14 -11.49 -1.84
C ARG A 44 3.79 -10.69 -3.09
N PHE A 45 4.26 -9.44 -3.19
CA PHE A 45 3.91 -8.55 -4.29
C PHE A 45 5.02 -8.44 -5.36
N GLY A 46 6.21 -8.98 -5.11
CA GLY A 46 7.34 -8.88 -6.04
C GLY A 46 7.82 -7.43 -6.23
N VAL A 47 7.76 -6.62 -5.17
CA VAL A 47 8.09 -5.19 -5.22
C VAL A 47 9.19 -4.83 -4.24
N GLY A 48 9.88 -3.72 -4.51
CA GLY A 48 10.91 -3.19 -3.62
C GLY A 48 10.35 -2.53 -2.37
N ARG A 49 11.19 -2.46 -1.33
CA ARG A 49 10.91 -1.80 -0.04
C ARG A 49 10.34 -0.38 -0.16
N PRO A 50 10.79 0.50 -1.08
CA PRO A 50 10.21 1.85 -1.21
C PRO A 50 8.71 1.83 -1.53
N ALA A 51 8.26 0.93 -2.42
CA ALA A 51 6.85 0.84 -2.80
C ALA A 51 5.99 0.36 -1.62
N ILE A 52 6.48 -0.60 -0.83
CA ILE A 52 5.81 -1.05 0.39
C ILE A 52 5.73 0.07 1.42
N ARG A 53 6.84 0.77 1.69
CA ARG A 53 6.88 1.84 2.68
C ARG A 53 5.94 3.00 2.35
N GLU A 54 5.94 3.43 1.09
CA GLU A 54 5.02 4.47 0.65
C GLU A 54 3.55 4.05 0.81
N ALA A 55 3.21 2.81 0.43
CA ALA A 55 1.86 2.30 0.57
C ALA A 55 1.42 2.17 2.04
N MET A 56 2.29 1.66 2.91
CA MET A 56 2.05 1.56 4.36
C MET A 56 1.89 2.94 4.99
N GLN A 57 2.71 3.91 4.60
CA GLN A 57 2.58 5.29 5.07
C GLN A 57 1.25 5.91 4.61
N ALA A 58 0.83 5.66 3.37
CA ALA A 58 -0.46 6.14 2.87
C ALA A 58 -1.64 5.54 3.64
N LEU A 59 -1.62 4.24 3.96
CA LEU A 59 -2.64 3.61 4.81
C LEU A 59 -2.65 4.19 6.23
N SER A 60 -1.48 4.43 6.80
CA SER A 60 -1.32 5.02 8.13
C SER A 60 -1.87 6.45 8.19
N ASN A 61 -1.58 7.26 7.17
CA ASN A 61 -2.12 8.61 7.04
C ASN A 61 -3.66 8.63 6.91
N MET A 62 -4.26 7.53 6.45
CA MET A 62 -5.72 7.36 6.38
C MET A 62 -6.32 6.75 7.66
N GLY A 63 -5.50 6.43 8.66
CA GLY A 63 -5.93 5.80 9.91
C GLY A 63 -6.33 4.32 9.76
N LEU A 64 -5.95 3.66 8.66
CA LEU A 64 -6.30 2.26 8.41
C LEU A 64 -5.32 1.28 9.06
N VAL A 65 -4.09 1.73 9.33
CA VAL A 65 -3.05 0.94 10.02
C VAL A 65 -2.29 1.85 10.98
N ALA A 66 -1.69 1.28 12.02
CA ALA A 66 -0.73 1.96 12.87
C ALA A 66 0.68 1.44 12.56
N ILE A 67 1.65 2.34 12.45
CA ILE A 67 3.07 1.96 12.29
C ILE A 67 3.72 2.04 13.66
N SER A 68 4.05 0.89 14.24
CA SER A 68 4.87 0.82 15.45
C SER A 68 6.31 0.47 15.07
N HIS A 69 7.28 1.16 15.68
CA HIS A 69 8.67 0.75 15.65
C HIS A 69 8.90 -0.11 16.90
N GLY A 70 8.94 -1.42 16.70
CA GLY A 70 9.50 -2.37 17.67
C GLY A 70 11.02 -2.42 17.56
#